data_AF-A0A6M3J596-F1
#
_entry.id   AF-A0A6M3J596-F1
#
_cell.length_a   1.000
_cell.length_b   1.000
_cell.length_c   1.000
_cell.angle_alpha   90.00
_cell.angle_beta   90.00
_cell.angle_gamma   90.00
#
_symmetry.space_group_name_H-M   'P 1'
#
loop_
_entity.id
_entity.type
_entity.pdbx_description
1 polymer ?
#
loop_
_entity_poly.entity_id
_entity_poly.type
_entity_poly.pdbx_seq_one_letter_code
_entity_poly.pdbx_strand_id
1 'polypeptide(L)' 'MRNTFIKIEDVLRMQKERNAINRLKFENIIWTKNNKKIIIAPVVKENWMLCGLNNLDFITSGAYKQKGVKE' A
#
# COMPACT_ATOMS: atom_id res chain seq x y z
N MET A 1 20.61 -16.71 20.35
CA MET A 1 19.95 -15.89 19.29
C MET A 1 20.90 -15.80 18.12
N ARG A 2 20.44 -16.05 16.88
CA ARG A 2 21.28 -15.87 15.69
C ARG A 2 21.28 -14.39 15.32
N ASN A 3 22.44 -13.83 15.00
CA ASN A 3 22.53 -12.47 14.48
C ASN A 3 22.03 -12.47 13.03
N THR A 4 21.16 -11.51 12.71
CA THR A 4 20.70 -11.26 11.34
C THR A 4 21.45 -10.06 10.79
N PHE A 5 22.14 -10.25 9.66
CA PHE A 5 22.82 -9.14 8.97
C PHE A 5 21.80 -8.40 8.09
N ILE A 6 21.58 -7.12 8.38
CA ILE A 6 20.73 -6.22 7.59
C ILE A 6 21.63 -5.13 7.03
N LYS A 7 21.59 -4.94 5.71
CA LYS A 7 22.32 -3.87 5.04
C LYS A 7 21.59 -2.55 5.22
N ILE A 8 22.32 -1.50 5.57
CA ILE A 8 21.75 -0.16 5.74
C ILE A 8 21.16 0.36 4.42
N GLU A 9 21.83 0.04 3.31
CA GLU A 9 21.44 0.45 1.96
C GLU A 9 20.05 -0.08 1.59
N ASP A 10 19.71 -1.30 2.02
CA ASP A 10 18.39 -1.89 1.80
C ASP A 10 17.31 -1.11 2.57
N VAL A 11 17.60 -0.71 3.81
CA VAL A 11 16.68 0.09 4.63
C VAL A 11 16.42 1.45 3.98
N LEU A 12 17.48 2.12 3.52
CA LEU A 12 17.36 3.42 2.85
C LEU A 12 16.59 3.31 1.53
N ARG A 13 16.84 2.27 0.74
CA ARG A 13 16.09 2.00 -0.49
C ARG A 13 14.60 1.77 -0.19
N MET A 14 14.27 0.94 0.79
CA MET A 14 12.88 0.69 1.21
C MET A 14 12.19 1.97 1.69
N GLN A 15 12.88 2.83 2.43
CA GLN A 15 12.33 4.13 2.84
C GLN A 15 12.08 5.06 1.65
N LYS A 16 13.00 5.10 0.67
CA LYS A 16 12.83 5.91 -0.54
C LYS A 16 11.63 5.42 -1.36
N GLU A 17 11.50 4.11 -1.56
CA GLU A 17 10.36 3.49 -2.26
C GLU A 17 9.04 3.79 -1.53
N ARG A 18 9.01 3.61 -0.21
CA ARG A 18 7.85 3.97 0.65
C ARG A 18 7.44 5.43 0.48
N ASN A 19 8.40 6.35 0.51
CA ASN A 19 8.14 7.78 0.35
C ASN A 19 7.61 8.11 -1.05
N ALA A 20 8.13 7.45 -2.09
CA ALA A 20 7.62 7.61 -3.45
C ALA A 20 6.17 7.14 -3.56
N ILE A 21 5.84 5.96 -3.01
CA ILE A 21 4.49 5.41 -2.99
C ILE A 21 3.54 6.37 -2.28
N ASN A 22 3.91 6.89 -1.10
CA ASN A 22 3.05 7.78 -0.32
C ASN A 22 2.80 9.17 -0.95
N ARG A 23 3.58 9.57 -1.96
CA ARG A 23 3.36 10.81 -2.71
C ARG A 23 2.43 10.64 -3.90
N LEU A 24 2.15 9.42 -4.31
CA LEU A 24 1.17 9.14 -5.37
C LEU A 24 -0.24 9.41 -4.84
N LYS A 25 -1.09 9.98 -5.69
CA LYS A 25 -2.51 10.07 -5.37
C LYS A 25 -3.14 8.68 -5.41
N PHE A 26 -3.99 8.36 -4.42
CA PHE A 26 -4.56 7.03 -4.26
C PHE A 26 -5.30 6.54 -5.52
N GLU A 27 -6.03 7.43 -6.20
CA GLU A 27 -6.79 7.13 -7.41
C GLU A 27 -5.93 6.78 -8.62
N ASN A 28 -4.65 7.14 -8.61
CA ASN A 28 -3.69 6.85 -9.67
C ASN A 28 -2.96 5.52 -9.46
N ILE A 29 -3.18 4.84 -8.34
CA ILE A 29 -2.51 3.58 -8.01
C ILE A 29 -3.33 2.40 -8.51
N ILE A 30 -2.70 1.57 -9.34
CA ILE A 30 -3.22 0.25 -9.70
C ILE A 30 -2.73 -0.74 -8.65
N TRP A 31 -3.62 -1.15 -7.76
CA TRP A 31 -3.30 -2.12 -6.72
C TRP A 31 -3.31 -3.53 -7.30
N THR A 32 -2.27 -4.32 -7.00
CA THR A 32 -2.15 -5.72 -7.42
C THR A 32 -1.78 -6.62 -6.25
N LYS A 33 -2.18 -7.89 -6.32
CA LYS A 33 -1.81 -8.94 -5.36
C LYS A 33 -1.69 -10.25 -6.12
N ASN A 34 -0.61 -11.00 -5.91
CA ASN A 34 -0.32 -12.23 -6.65
C ASN A 34 -0.40 -12.05 -8.18
N ASN A 35 0.13 -10.93 -8.69
CA ASN A 35 0.09 -10.53 -10.10
C ASN A 35 -1.31 -10.31 -10.69
N LYS A 36 -2.35 -10.24 -9.86
CA LYS A 36 -3.71 -9.90 -10.29
C LYS A 36 -4.09 -8.50 -9.83
N LYS A 37 -4.86 -7.79 -10.65
CA LYS A 37 -5.35 -6.45 -10.34
C LYS A 37 -6.49 -6.55 -9.32
N ILE A 38 -6.36 -5.81 -8.23
CA ILE A 38 -7.38 -5.68 -7.23
C ILE A 38 -8.37 -4.60 -7.67
N ILE A 39 -9.66 -4.92 -7.71
CA ILE A 39 -10.74 -3.96 -7.92
C ILE A 39 -11.18 -3.43 -6.56
N ILE A 40 -10.89 -2.18 -6.23
CA ILE A 40 -11.28 -1.56 -4.95
C ILE A 40 -12.73 -1.10 -5.03
N ALA A 41 -13.53 -1.45 -4.02
CA ALA A 41 -14.92 -1.00 -3.91
C ALA A 41 -14.99 0.54 -3.82
N PRO A 42 -15.96 1.21 -4.47
CA PRO A 42 -16.07 2.68 -4.48
C PRO A 42 -16.07 3.31 -3.09
N VAL A 43 -16.82 2.74 -2.14
CA VAL A 43 -16.90 3.22 -0.75
C VAL A 43 -15.54 3.21 -0.03
N VAL A 44 -14.72 2.19 -0.27
CA VAL A 44 -13.37 2.11 0.30
C VAL A 44 -12.47 3.18 -0.34
N LYS A 45 -12.58 3.36 -1.66
CA LYS A 45 -11.83 4.38 -2.39
C LYS A 45 -12.18 5.79 -1.90
N GLU A 46 -13.46 6.11 -1.74
CA GLU A 46 -13.93 7.41 -1.25
C GLU A 46 -13.42 7.70 0.16
N ASN A 47 -13.58 6.74 1.08
CA ASN A 47 -13.06 6.90 2.44
C ASN A 47 -11.54 7.14 2.43
N TRP A 48 -10.78 6.38 1.64
CA TRP A 48 -9.33 6.52 1.62
C TRP A 48 -8.83 7.82 0.96
N MET A 49 -9.54 8.31 -0.05
CA MET A 49 -9.24 9.60 -0.69
C MET A 49 -9.52 10.78 0.26
N LEU A 50 -10.54 10.69 1.12
CA LEU A 50 -10.97 11.79 2.00
C LEU A 50 -10.20 11.84 3.32
N CYS A 51 -9.69 10.72 3.82
CA CYS A 51 -9.08 10.66 5.15
C CYS A 51 -7.64 11.20 5.22
N GLY A 52 -7.02 11.61 4.09
CA GLY A 52 -5.63 12.08 4.07
C GLY A 52 -4.61 11.02 4.52
N LEU A 53 -5.02 9.75 4.56
CA LEU A 53 -4.18 8.63 4.95
C LEU A 53 -3.14 8.34 3.87
N ASN A 54 -1.99 7.82 4.28
CA ASN A 54 -0.96 7.46 3.32
C ASN A 54 -1.29 6.12 2.64
N ASN A 55 -0.68 5.87 1.49
CA ASN A 55 -0.97 4.69 0.68
C ASN A 55 -0.52 3.37 1.36
N LEU A 56 0.48 3.39 2.24
CA LEU A 56 0.83 2.20 3.02
C LEU A 56 -0.18 1.88 4.12
N ASP A 57 -0.88 2.87 4.66
CA ASP A 57 -1.94 2.64 5.63
C ASP A 57 -3.06 1.82 5.00
N PHE A 58 -3.31 1.97 3.69
CA PHE A 58 -4.26 1.14 2.94
C PHE A 58 -3.91 -0.36 3.02
N ILE A 59 -2.62 -0.68 2.92
CA ILE A 59 -2.12 -2.06 2.97
C ILE A 59 -2.11 -2.58 4.41
N THR A 60 -1.57 -1.81 5.35
CA THR A 60 -1.43 -2.25 6.74
C THR A 60 -2.77 -2.36 7.47
N SER A 61 -3.74 -1.49 7.15
CA SER A 61 -5.12 -1.59 7.68
C SER A 61 -5.91 -2.77 7.10
N GLY A 62 -5.45 -3.36 5.99
CA GLY A 62 -6.18 -4.42 5.30
C GLY A 62 -7.44 -3.93 4.57
N ALA A 63 -7.57 -2.63 4.30
CA ALA A 63 -8.70 -2.05 3.57
C ALA A 63 -8.94 -2.72 2.21
N TYR A 64 -7.87 -3.18 1.54
CA TYR A 64 -7.94 -3.98 0.31
C TYR A 64 -8.62 -5.36 0.45
N LYS A 65 -8.93 -5.82 1.67
CA LYS A 65 -9.60 -7.10 1.92
C LYS A 65 -11.10 -6.98 2.18
N GLN A 66 -11.64 -5.76 2.24
CA GLN A 66 -13.05 -5.55 2.57
C GLN A 66 -13.99 -6.12 1.49
N LYS A 67 -15.18 -6.59 1.89
CA LYS A 67 -16.20 -7.14 0.98
C LYS A 67 -16.50 -6.14 -0.13
N GLY A 68 -16.44 -6.59 -1.38
CA GLY A 68 -16.58 -5.75 -2.57
C GLY A 68 -15.27 -5.58 -3.34
N VAL A 69 -14.14 -5.98 -2.76
CA VAL A 69 -12.86 -6.07 -3.46
C VAL A 69 -12.76 -7.41 -4.22
N LYS A 70 -12.52 -7.37 -5.53
CA LYS A 70 -12.34 -8.57 -6.38
C LYS A 70 -10.88 -8.70 -6.82
N GLU A 71 -10.34 -9.93 -6.75
CA GLU A 71 -8.99 -10.32 -7.18
C GLU A 71 -8.94 -10.81 -8.64
#